data_AF-A0A1G2RFY8-F1
#
_entry.id   AF-A0A1G2RFY8-F1
#
_cell.length_a   1.000
_cell.length_b   1.000
_cell.length_c   1.000
_cell.angle_alpha   90.00
_cell.angle_beta   90.00
_cell.angle_gamma   90.00
#
_symmetry.space_group_name_H-M   'P 1'
#
loop_
_entity.id
_entity.type
_entity.pdbx_description
1 polymer ?
#
loop_
_entity_poly.entity_id
_entity_poly.type
_entity_poly.pdbx_seq_one_letter_code
_entity_poly.pdbx_strand_id
1 'polypeptide(L)'
;MWFNAARLGDTVAVTLYRKVWFGEFQTHLSFPFPPLFYARKAWLVEKLFGKEVIVGELQAEPWVPGKLKDSSLADQGKTMTFADFQNNIAFAKATGLDTFYLWGAEWWYFMKEVRDNDSFWKEAKSIFDGSKK
;
A
#
# COMPACT_ATOMS: atom_id res chain seq x y z
N MET A 1 7.69 -11.24 12.98
CA MET A 1 6.80 -10.58 13.97
C MET A 1 7.31 -9.14 14.19
N TRP A 2 6.47 -8.18 14.59
CA TRP A 2 6.85 -6.74 14.69
C TRP A 2 7.39 -6.30 16.07
N PHE A 3 7.73 -7.25 16.95
CA PHE A 3 8.10 -6.96 18.34
C PHE A 3 9.39 -6.17 18.50
N ASN A 4 10.38 -6.37 17.63
CA ASN A 4 11.62 -5.58 17.70
C ASN A 4 11.37 -4.10 17.43
N ALA A 5 10.54 -3.79 16.42
CA ALA A 5 10.11 -2.42 16.14
C ALA A 5 9.29 -1.85 17.31
N ALA A 6 8.35 -2.64 17.84
CA ALA A 6 7.56 -2.26 19.01
C ALA A 6 8.41 -2.06 20.27
N ARG A 7 9.56 -2.71 20.42
CA ARG A 7 10.42 -2.48 21.59
C ARG A 7 11.16 -1.15 21.51
N LEU A 8 11.50 -0.70 20.30
CA LEU A 8 12.42 0.43 20.08
C LEU A 8 11.70 1.74 19.77
N GLY A 9 10.64 1.72 18.96
CA GLY A 9 9.94 2.93 18.51
C GLY A 9 8.62 3.16 19.24
N ASP A 10 8.12 4.39 19.23
CA ASP A 10 6.86 4.76 19.88
C ASP A 10 5.63 4.23 19.12
N THR A 11 5.72 4.21 17.80
CA THR A 11 4.69 3.68 16.89
C THR A 11 5.33 2.70 15.91
N VAL A 12 4.62 1.62 15.56
CA VAL A 12 5.07 0.66 14.55
C VAL A 12 4.46 1.02 13.20
N ALA A 13 5.27 1.54 12.29
CA ALA A 13 4.88 1.73 10.89
C ALA A 13 5.20 0.48 10.06
N VAL A 14 4.22 -0.01 9.30
CA VAL A 14 4.39 -1.19 8.43
C VAL A 14 4.09 -0.85 6.98
N THR A 15 4.77 -1.56 6.08
CA THR A 15 4.51 -1.51 4.64
C THR A 15 3.48 -2.58 4.29
N LEU A 16 2.45 -2.18 3.53
CA LEU A 16 1.37 -3.05 3.04
C LEU A 16 1.35 -3.03 1.51
N TYR A 17 2.19 -3.88 0.93
CA TYR A 17 2.22 -4.12 -0.51
C TYR A 17 1.60 -5.48 -0.80
N ARG A 18 0.83 -5.56 -1.89
CA ARG A 18 0.14 -6.78 -2.30
C ARG A 18 0.79 -7.42 -3.51
N LYS A 19 1.25 -6.63 -4.47
CA LYS A 19 1.92 -7.12 -5.69
C LYS A 19 3.27 -6.44 -5.85
N VAL A 20 4.37 -7.20 -5.84
CA VAL A 20 5.73 -6.67 -5.94
C VAL A 20 6.53 -7.38 -7.01
N TRP A 21 7.56 -6.72 -7.54
CA TRP A 21 8.62 -7.39 -8.30
C TRP A 21 9.64 -7.97 -7.34
N PHE A 22 9.89 -9.27 -7.46
CA PHE A 22 10.89 -9.99 -6.69
C PHE A 22 12.11 -10.25 -7.57
N GLY A 23 13.19 -9.50 -7.33
CA GLY A 23 14.36 -9.47 -8.19
C GLY A 23 15.13 -10.78 -8.23
N GLU A 24 15.14 -11.54 -7.14
CA GLU A 24 15.89 -12.78 -7.00
C GLU A 24 15.32 -13.90 -7.88
N PHE A 25 14.00 -13.91 -8.08
CA PHE A 25 13.32 -14.87 -8.97
C PHE A 25 12.83 -14.25 -10.28
N GLN A 26 13.17 -12.99 -10.55
CA GLN A 26 12.76 -12.26 -11.76
C GLN A 26 11.25 -12.40 -12.04
N THR A 27 10.42 -12.30 -11.00
CA THR A 27 8.97 -12.52 -11.12
C THR A 27 8.16 -11.57 -10.27
N HIS A 28 6.89 -11.42 -10.62
CA HIS A 28 5.94 -10.66 -9.82
C HIS A 28 5.29 -11.59 -8.79
N LEU A 29 5.36 -11.21 -7.52
CA LEU A 29 4.76 -11.96 -6.43
C LEU A 29 3.55 -11.22 -5.88
N SER A 30 2.48 -11.97 -5.65
CA SER A 30 1.33 -11.51 -4.90
C SER A 30 1.39 -12.09 -3.49
N PHE A 31 1.39 -11.24 -2.47
CA PHE A 31 1.42 -11.72 -1.08
C PHE A 31 0.09 -12.40 -0.74
N PRO A 32 0.10 -13.68 -0.29
CA PRO A 32 -1.11 -14.46 -0.06
C PRO A 32 -1.76 -14.22 1.31
N PHE A 33 -1.36 -13.16 2.02
CA PHE A 33 -1.83 -12.91 3.38
C PHE A 33 -3.17 -12.16 3.38
N PRO A 34 -4.20 -12.65 4.10
CA PRO A 34 -5.48 -11.96 4.22
C PRO A 34 -5.39 -10.76 5.17
N PRO A 35 -6.36 -9.82 5.17
CA PRO A 35 -6.34 -8.65 6.05
C PRO A 35 -6.23 -9.01 7.54
N LEU A 36 -6.90 -10.09 7.95
CA LEU A 36 -6.87 -10.61 9.32
C LEU A 36 -5.46 -10.97 9.82
N PHE A 37 -4.55 -11.33 8.91
CA PHE A 37 -3.16 -11.59 9.28
C PHE A 37 -2.49 -10.34 9.85
N TYR A 38 -2.71 -9.19 9.20
CA TYR A 38 -2.18 -7.90 9.65
C TYR A 38 -2.87 -7.42 10.92
N ALA A 39 -4.20 -7.55 10.98
CA ALA A 39 -5.01 -7.21 12.15
C ALA A 39 -4.52 -7.95 13.42
N ARG A 40 -4.31 -9.26 13.33
CA ARG A 40 -3.83 -10.08 14.46
C ARG A 40 -2.44 -9.67 14.92
N LYS A 41 -1.55 -9.33 13.99
CA LYS A 41 -0.20 -8.89 14.34
C LYS A 41 -0.21 -7.52 15.02
N ALA A 42 -1.07 -6.61 14.56
CA ALA A 42 -1.25 -5.31 15.19
C ALA A 42 -1.84 -5.45 16.60
N TRP A 43 -2.88 -6.26 16.74
CA TRP A 43 -3.47 -6.57 18.05
C TRP A 43 -2.44 -7.15 19.03
N LEU A 44 -1.54 -8.03 18.59
CA LEU A 44 -0.47 -8.55 19.45
C LEU A 44 0.52 -7.46 19.88
N VAL A 45 0.87 -6.52 18.98
CA VAL A 45 1.74 -5.39 19.33
C VAL A 45 1.05 -4.49 20.34
N GLU A 46 -0.21 -4.16 20.13
CA GLU A 46 -1.01 -3.35 21.03
C GLU A 46 -1.13 -4.00 22.41
N LYS A 47 -1.45 -5.30 22.48
CA LYS A 47 -1.63 -6.01 23.76
C LYS A 47 -0.34 -6.23 24.54
N LEU A 48 0.78 -6.47 23.87
CA LEU A 48 2.04 -6.79 24.54
C LEU A 48 2.91 -5.57 24.83
N PHE A 49 2.81 -4.52 24.00
CA PHE A 49 3.68 -3.34 24.08
C PHE A 49 2.91 -2.05 24.32
N GLY A 50 1.57 -2.05 24.22
CA GLY A 50 0.76 -0.84 24.35
C GLY A 50 0.96 0.15 23.19
N LYS A 51 1.38 -0.33 22.02
CA LYS A 51 1.78 0.51 20.89
C LYS A 51 0.84 0.39 19.71
N GLU A 52 0.59 1.53 19.08
CA GLU A 52 -0.17 1.62 17.85
C GLU A 52 0.62 1.02 16.67
N VAL A 53 -0.11 0.40 15.74
CA VAL A 53 0.42 -0.04 14.45
C VAL A 53 -0.30 0.71 13.34
N ILE A 54 0.47 1.39 12.51
CA ILE A 54 0.00 2.16 11.36
C ILE A 54 0.54 1.56 10.06
N VAL A 55 -0.16 1.77 8.95
CA VAL A 55 0.39 1.48 7.62
C VAL A 55 1.11 2.72 7.13
N GLY A 56 2.43 2.75 7.28
CA GLY A 56 3.28 3.86 6.82
C GLY A 56 3.45 3.91 5.31
N GLU A 57 3.23 2.78 4.64
CA GLU A 57 3.31 2.69 3.18
C GLU A 57 2.27 1.69 2.67
N LEU A 58 1.15 2.20 2.16
CA LEU A 58 0.15 1.43 1.44
C LEU A 58 0.46 1.49 -0.05
N GLN A 59 0.58 0.33 -0.70
CA GLN A 59 0.84 0.27 -2.14
C GLN A 59 -0.29 0.92 -2.92
N ALA A 60 0.05 2.05 -3.54
CA ALA A 60 -0.88 2.83 -4.33
C ALA A 60 -0.27 3.28 -5.68
N GLU A 61 0.91 2.76 -6.02
CA GLU A 61 1.57 2.87 -7.32
C GLU A 61 2.14 1.51 -7.79
N PRO A 62 2.54 1.38 -9.06
CA PRO A 62 3.18 0.19 -9.59
C PRO A 62 4.54 -0.08 -8.94
N TRP A 63 4.82 -1.35 -8.70
CA TRP A 63 6.15 -1.85 -8.42
C TRP A 63 6.70 -2.54 -9.67
N VAL A 64 7.80 -2.03 -10.22
CA VAL A 64 8.38 -2.51 -11.48
C VAL A 64 9.87 -2.84 -11.30
N PRO A 65 10.46 -3.68 -12.17
CA PRO A 65 11.91 -3.79 -12.25
C PRO A 65 12.53 -2.44 -12.66
N GLY A 66 13.52 -1.97 -11.90
CA GLY A 66 14.24 -0.73 -12.21
C GLY A 66 13.45 0.53 -11.84
N LYS A 67 13.47 1.53 -12.72
CA LYS A 67 12.86 2.85 -12.45
C LYS A 67 11.46 2.95 -13.04
N LEU A 68 10.52 3.45 -12.25
CA LEU A 68 9.12 3.60 -12.66
C LEU A 68 8.96 4.42 -13.96
N LYS A 69 9.69 5.54 -14.07
CA LYS A 69 9.67 6.42 -15.25
C LYS A 69 10.12 5.77 -16.57
N ASP A 70 10.94 4.73 -16.48
CA ASP A 70 11.53 4.05 -17.65
C ASP A 70 10.70 2.79 -18.03
N SER A 71 9.68 2.45 -17.25
CA SER A 71 8.85 1.26 -17.45
C SER A 71 7.65 1.53 -18.35
N SER A 72 7.23 0.52 -19.12
CA SER A 72 6.03 0.60 -19.94
C SER A 72 4.76 0.57 -19.08
N LEU A 73 3.66 1.14 -19.57
CA LEU A 73 2.36 1.03 -18.87
C LEU A 73 1.90 -0.43 -18.74
N ALA A 74 2.27 -1.29 -19.69
CA ALA A 74 1.97 -2.72 -19.63
C ALA A 74 2.72 -3.39 -18.45
N ASP A 75 3.97 -3.00 -18.20
CA ASP A 75 4.73 -3.49 -17.05
C ASP A 75 4.20 -2.95 -15.73
N GLN A 76 3.86 -1.67 -15.68
CA GLN A 76 3.21 -1.05 -14.53
C GLN A 76 1.89 -1.74 -14.18
N GLY A 77 1.10 -2.10 -15.19
CA GLY A 77 -0.15 -2.82 -15.04
C GLY A 77 -0.02 -4.23 -14.45
N LYS A 78 1.18 -4.81 -14.37
CA LYS A 78 1.39 -6.12 -13.71
C LYS A 78 1.19 -6.05 -12.20
N THR A 79 1.47 -4.91 -11.59
CA THR A 79 1.38 -4.72 -10.14
C THR A 79 0.36 -3.65 -9.73
N MET A 80 -0.07 -2.80 -10.66
CA MET A 80 -1.02 -1.74 -10.36
C MET A 80 -1.93 -1.43 -11.55
N THR A 81 -3.00 -2.21 -11.68
CA THR A 81 -4.19 -1.78 -12.43
C THR A 81 -5.08 -0.88 -11.57
N PHE A 82 -6.07 -0.19 -12.16
CA PHE A 82 -7.04 0.58 -11.38
C PHE A 82 -7.85 -0.31 -10.42
N ALA A 83 -8.17 -1.54 -10.84
CA ALA A 83 -8.80 -2.53 -9.96
C ALA A 83 -7.88 -2.93 -8.80
N ASP A 84 -6.57 -3.08 -9.04
CA ASP A 84 -5.60 -3.36 -7.98
C ASP A 84 -5.53 -2.23 -6.96
N PHE A 85 -5.54 -0.98 -7.43
CA PHE A 85 -5.60 0.19 -6.56
C PHE A 85 -6.82 0.14 -5.64
N GLN A 86 -8.03 -0.02 -6.19
CA GLN A 86 -9.26 -0.12 -5.41
C GLN A 86 -9.23 -1.31 -4.44
N ASN A 87 -8.72 -2.46 -4.90
CA ASN A 87 -8.57 -3.66 -4.07
C ASN A 87 -7.56 -3.46 -2.94
N ASN A 88 -6.48 -2.68 -3.14
CA ASN A 88 -5.52 -2.36 -2.09
C ASN A 88 -6.15 -1.49 -1.00
N ILE A 89 -6.96 -0.49 -1.40
CA ILE A 89 -7.70 0.36 -0.46
C ILE A 89 -8.74 -0.47 0.32
N ALA A 90 -9.52 -1.31 -0.37
CA ALA A 90 -10.51 -2.17 0.28
C ALA A 90 -9.85 -3.18 1.24
N PHE A 91 -8.72 -3.76 0.82
CA PHE A 91 -7.92 -4.66 1.66
C PHE A 91 -7.40 -3.93 2.90
N ALA A 92 -6.86 -2.73 2.74
CA ALA A 92 -6.36 -1.90 3.84
C ALA A 92 -7.47 -1.62 4.85
N LYS A 93 -8.65 -1.17 4.40
CA LYS A 93 -9.83 -0.97 5.27
C LYS A 93 -10.23 -2.25 6.01
N ALA A 94 -10.19 -3.40 5.34
CA ALA A 94 -10.53 -4.69 5.94
C ALA A 94 -9.52 -5.17 6.99
N THR A 95 -8.34 -4.54 7.12
CA THR A 95 -7.40 -4.85 8.22
C THR A 95 -7.90 -4.35 9.58
N GLY A 96 -8.81 -3.36 9.60
CA GLY A 96 -9.26 -2.73 10.83
C GLY A 96 -8.19 -1.90 11.54
N LEU A 97 -7.11 -1.54 10.85
CA LEU A 97 -6.17 -0.50 11.31
C LEU A 97 -6.77 0.89 11.02
N ASP A 98 -6.32 1.90 11.75
CA ASP A 98 -6.93 3.23 11.71
C ASP A 98 -6.17 4.23 10.81
N THR A 99 -4.85 4.07 10.68
CA THR A 99 -3.98 5.04 10.01
C THR A 99 -3.26 4.44 8.80
N PHE A 100 -3.40 5.07 7.63
CA PHE A 100 -2.79 4.64 6.36
C PHE A 100 -2.18 5.81 5.59
N TYR A 101 -0.93 5.65 5.17
CA TYR A 101 -0.24 6.57 4.26
C TYR A 101 -0.12 5.92 2.88
N LEU A 102 -0.70 6.55 1.86
CA LEU A 102 -0.69 6.02 0.50
C LEU A 102 0.59 6.42 -0.22
N TRP A 103 1.28 5.43 -0.80
CA TRP A 103 2.47 5.63 -1.60
C TRP A 103 2.13 5.64 -3.09
N GLY A 104 2.15 6.81 -3.73
CA GLY A 104 1.89 6.93 -5.17
C GLY A 104 1.47 8.29 -5.73
N ALA A 105 1.48 9.37 -4.93
CA ALA A 105 0.94 10.67 -5.34
C ALA A 105 1.58 11.23 -6.63
N GLU A 106 2.89 11.13 -6.78
CA GLU A 106 3.61 11.56 -7.98
C GLU A 106 3.19 10.75 -9.21
N TRP A 107 3.01 9.44 -9.05
CA TRP A 107 2.58 8.56 -10.13
C TRP A 107 1.12 8.83 -10.55
N TRP A 108 0.21 9.11 -9.61
CA TRP A 108 -1.17 9.50 -9.96
C TRP A 108 -1.20 10.79 -10.76
N TYR A 109 -0.38 11.77 -10.39
CA TYR A 109 -0.26 13.03 -11.12
C TYR A 109 0.30 12.82 -12.53
N PHE A 110 1.32 11.98 -12.67
CA PHE A 110 1.85 11.57 -13.98
C PHE A 110 0.78 10.88 -14.85
N MET A 111 -0.02 9.97 -14.28
CA MET A 111 -1.09 9.31 -15.01
C MET A 111 -2.14 10.30 -15.51
N LYS A 112 -2.45 11.32 -14.70
CA LYS A 112 -3.39 12.40 -15.06
C LYS A 112 -2.83 13.30 -16.17
N GLU A 113 -1.66 13.89 -15.97
CA GLU A 113 -1.15 14.95 -16.86
C GLU A 113 -0.49 14.42 -18.14
N VAL A 114 0.13 13.23 -18.08
CA VAL A 114 0.95 12.71 -19.20
C VAL A 114 0.30 11.52 -19.89
N ARG A 115 -0.56 10.76 -19.18
CA ARG A 115 -1.24 9.58 -19.73
C ARG A 115 -2.73 9.77 -19.94
N ASP A 116 -3.26 10.98 -19.72
CA ASP A 116 -4.67 11.33 -19.87
C ASP A 116 -5.61 10.35 -19.12
N ASN A 117 -5.16 9.90 -17.95
CA ASN A 117 -5.91 8.98 -17.09
C ASN A 117 -5.92 9.51 -15.66
N ASP A 118 -6.98 10.26 -15.34
CA ASP A 118 -7.16 10.86 -14.02
C ASP A 118 -7.89 9.96 -13.01
N SER A 119 -8.15 8.69 -13.35
CA SER A 119 -8.94 7.77 -12.53
C SER A 119 -8.34 7.58 -11.14
N PHE A 120 -7.03 7.37 -11.05
CA PHE A 120 -6.31 7.22 -9.77
C PHE A 120 -6.36 8.50 -8.93
N TRP A 121 -6.20 9.66 -9.58
CA TRP A 121 -6.25 10.96 -8.92
C TRP A 121 -7.64 11.25 -8.32
N LYS A 122 -8.69 10.99 -9.10
CA LYS A 122 -10.08 11.15 -8.65
C LYS A 122 -10.43 10.22 -7.50
N GLU A 123 -10.04 8.94 -7.59
CA GLU A 123 -10.27 7.97 -6.53
C GLU A 123 -9.53 8.36 -5.24
N ALA A 124 -8.24 8.72 -5.35
CA ALA A 124 -7.46 9.21 -4.21
C ALA A 124 -8.12 10.44 -3.55
N LYS A 125 -8.56 11.42 -4.35
CA LYS A 125 -9.26 12.60 -3.84
C LYS A 125 -10.55 12.23 -3.09
N SER A 126 -11.34 11.29 -3.61
CA SER A 126 -12.55 10.79 -2.96
C SER A 126 -12.26 10.19 -1.58
N ILE A 127 -11.16 9.44 -1.45
CA ILE A 127 -10.73 8.84 -0.18
C ILE A 127 -10.42 9.93 0.86
N PHE A 128 -9.66 10.97 0.49
CA PHE A 128 -9.27 12.05 1.40
C PHE A 128 -10.39 13.05 1.71
N ASP A 129 -11.31 13.29 0.77
CA ASP A 129 -12.48 14.12 1.04
C ASP A 129 -13.49 13.38 1.92
N GLY A 130 -13.63 12.06 1.74
CA GLY A 130 -14.43 11.20 2.60
C GLY A 130 -13.86 10.97 4.01
N SER A 131 -12.55 11.19 4.21
CA SER A 131 -11.88 11.05 5.50
C SER A 131 -11.99 12.30 6.40
N LYS A 132 -12.59 13.41 5.93
CA LYS A 132 -12.80 14.64 6.72
C LYS A 132 -13.97 14.56 7.71
N LYS A 133 -14.27 13.38 8.25
CA LYS A 133 -15.33 13.19 9.25
C LYS A 133 -14.76 13.08 10.65
#